data_AF-A0A7X8M1M7-F1
#
_entry.id   AF-A0A7X8M1M7-F1
#
_cell.length_a   1.000
_cell.length_b   1.000
_cell.length_c   1.000
_cell.angle_alpha   90.00
_cell.angle_beta   90.00
_cell.angle_gamma   90.00
#
_symmetry.space_group_name_H-M   'P 1'
#
loop_
_entity.id
_entity.type
_entity.pdbx_description
1 polymer ?
#
loop_
_entity_poly.entity_id
_entity_poly.type
_entity_poly.pdbx_seq_one_letter_code
_entity_poly.pdbx_strand_id
1 'polypeptide(L)'
;PGLLKILKNINEQSDIFFAQHGYKKEGNLYRIEHQNSKKIAVFAHAALGTAWLSHLLAIPTSIMWSGFWPATSSVTTVLFEQRSSTWAVPRCLGFGDVSHLYAENLPVKPVGLVGNFY
;
A
#
# COMPACT_ATOMS: atom_id res chain seq x y z
N PRO A 1 -3.50 -6.11 -22.60
CA PRO A 1 -2.64 -5.01 -23.14
C PRO A 1 -2.74 -3.69 -22.33
N GLY A 2 -3.93 -3.15 -22.09
CA GLY A 2 -4.12 -1.86 -21.39
C GLY A 2 -3.80 -1.91 -19.88
N LEU A 3 -4.28 -2.92 -19.16
CA LEU A 3 -4.10 -3.05 -17.71
C LEU A 3 -2.62 -3.11 -17.29
N LEU A 4 -1.81 -3.89 -17.99
CA LEU A 4 -0.37 -4.00 -17.70
C LEU A 4 0.35 -2.66 -17.89
N LYS A 5 -0.07 -1.85 -18.88
CA LYS A 5 0.45 -0.49 -19.08
C LYS A 5 0.09 0.42 -17.91
N ILE A 6 -1.13 0.32 -17.40
CA ILE A 6 -1.59 1.08 -16.23
C ILE A 6 -0.78 0.68 -14.98
N LEU A 7 -0.62 -0.63 -14.74
CA LEU A 7 0.17 -1.13 -13.60
C LEU A 7 1.64 -0.69 -13.70
N LYS A 8 2.24 -0.76 -14.88
CA LYS A 8 3.61 -0.25 -15.12
C LYS A 8 3.71 1.24 -14.79
N ASN A 9 2.75 2.04 -15.23
CA ASN A 9 2.71 3.47 -14.90
C ASN A 9 2.55 3.71 -13.39
N ILE A 10 1.70 2.96 -12.70
CA ILE A 10 1.55 3.06 -11.23
C ILE A 10 2.90 2.77 -10.54
N ASN A 11 3.60 1.73 -10.97
CA ASN A 11 4.90 1.34 -10.42
C ASN A 11 5.96 2.43 -10.65
N GLU A 12 6.03 2.99 -11.85
CA GLU A 12 6.98 4.06 -12.19
C GLU A 12 6.70 5.34 -11.38
N GLN A 13 5.42 5.74 -11.27
CA GLN A 13 5.03 6.91 -10.47
C GLN A 13 5.26 6.69 -8.97
N SER A 14 5.06 5.47 -8.48
CA SER A 14 5.42 5.06 -7.12
C SER A 14 6.91 5.27 -6.85
N ASP A 15 7.77 4.79 -7.75
CA ASP A 15 9.23 4.86 -7.56
C ASP A 15 9.71 6.31 -7.58
N ILE A 16 9.13 7.15 -8.44
CA ILE A 16 9.38 8.60 -8.45
C ILE A 16 8.96 9.23 -7.12
N PHE A 17 7.77 8.90 -6.62
CA PHE A 17 7.25 9.42 -5.36
C PHE A 17 8.16 9.09 -4.18
N PHE A 18 8.61 7.83 -4.04
CA PHE A 18 9.50 7.44 -2.95
C PHE A 18 10.92 7.99 -3.10
N ALA A 19 11.42 8.16 -4.33
CA ALA A 19 12.72 8.80 -4.56
C ALA A 19 12.72 10.26 -4.06
N GLN A 20 11.64 11.02 -4.28
CA GLN A 20 11.46 12.38 -3.72
C GLN A 20 11.46 12.40 -2.19
N HIS A 21 11.24 11.24 -1.57
CA HIS A 21 11.24 11.02 -0.13
C HIS A 21 12.50 10.33 0.39
N GLY A 22 13.56 10.23 -0.43
CA GLY A 22 14.86 9.70 -0.03
C GLY A 22 15.00 8.18 -0.15
N TYR A 23 14.05 7.51 -0.80
CA TYR A 23 14.01 6.06 -0.95
C TYR A 23 13.96 5.66 -2.42
N LYS A 24 15.09 5.27 -2.99
CA LYS A 24 15.19 4.83 -4.38
C LYS A 24 15.07 3.32 -4.51
N LYS A 25 14.13 2.82 -5.29
CA LYS A 25 13.89 1.38 -5.46
C LYS A 25 15.04 0.69 -6.22
N GLU A 26 15.53 -0.42 -5.68
CA GLU A 26 16.49 -1.33 -6.32
C GLU A 26 16.03 -2.79 -6.13
N GLY A 27 15.48 -3.38 -7.18
CA GLY A 27 14.79 -4.66 -7.08
C GLY A 27 13.59 -4.56 -6.13
N ASN A 28 13.64 -5.31 -5.02
CA ASN A 28 12.59 -5.31 -3.99
C ASN A 28 12.98 -4.50 -2.73
N LEU A 29 14.15 -3.85 -2.73
CA LEU A 29 14.65 -3.03 -1.62
C LEU A 29 14.60 -1.56 -2.01
N TYR A 30 14.69 -0.68 -1.01
CA TYR A 30 14.82 0.76 -1.24
C TYR A 30 16.14 1.26 -0.67
N ARG A 31 17.00 1.78 -1.53
CA ARG A 31 18.23 2.46 -1.12
C ARG A 31 17.87 3.79 -0.46
N ILE A 32 18.48 4.04 0.69
CA ILE A 32 18.36 5.28 1.44
C ILE A 32 19.34 6.30 0.82
N GLU A 33 18.82 7.33 0.15
CA GLU A 33 19.62 8.45 -0.34
C GLU A 33 19.75 9.54 0.73
N HIS A 34 18.68 9.76 1.50
CA HIS A 34 18.69 10.57 2.71
C HIS A 34 17.59 10.08 3.65
N GLN A 35 17.76 10.29 4.95
CA GLN A 35 16.77 9.86 5.93
C GLN A 35 15.50 10.71 5.82
N ASN A 36 14.35 10.07 6.03
CA ASN A 36 13.06 10.72 6.05
C ASN A 36 12.22 10.19 7.23
N SER A 37 11.71 11.11 8.05
CA SER A 37 10.87 10.83 9.23
C SER A 37 9.44 11.34 9.07
N LYS A 38 9.05 11.79 7.86
CA LYS A 38 7.72 12.31 7.57
C LYS A 38 6.67 11.19 7.68
N LYS A 39 5.50 11.56 8.21
CA LYS A 39 4.29 10.75 8.11
C LYS A 39 3.51 11.22 6.90
N ILE A 40 3.29 10.31 5.95
CA ILE A 40 2.63 10.61 4.68
C ILE A 40 1.28 9.89 4.68
N ALA A 41 0.21 10.63 4.46
CA ALA A 41 -1.12 10.08 4.25
C ALA A 41 -1.44 10.10 2.75
N VAL A 42 -1.96 8.99 2.22
CA VAL A 42 -2.41 8.88 0.83
C VAL A 42 -3.83 8.37 0.80
N PHE A 43 -4.66 9.02 0.00
CA PHE A 43 -6.07 8.69 -0.17
C PHE A 43 -6.25 8.08 -1.57
N ALA A 44 -6.80 6.86 -1.61
CA ALA A 44 -6.99 6.13 -2.85
C ALA A 44 -8.22 5.21 -2.76
N HIS A 45 -8.65 4.72 -3.92
CA HIS A 45 -9.67 3.67 -4.01
C HIS A 45 -9.03 2.30 -3.82
N ALA A 46 -9.82 1.32 -3.39
CA ALA A 46 -9.38 -0.04 -3.09
C ALA A 46 -8.50 -0.65 -4.20
N ALA A 47 -8.94 -0.57 -5.46
CA ALA A 47 -8.21 -1.13 -6.60
C ALA A 47 -6.82 -0.50 -6.79
N LEU A 48 -6.73 0.84 -6.71
CA LEU A 48 -5.46 1.56 -6.84
C LEU A 48 -4.56 1.31 -5.62
N GLY A 49 -5.10 1.41 -4.40
CA GLY A 49 -4.34 1.21 -3.17
C GLY A 49 -3.73 -0.18 -3.07
N THR A 50 -4.50 -1.23 -3.38
CA THR A 50 -4.01 -2.62 -3.38
C THR A 50 -3.02 -2.90 -4.52
N ALA A 51 -3.18 -2.29 -5.69
CA ALA A 51 -2.18 -2.37 -6.76
C ALA A 51 -0.88 -1.66 -6.39
N TRP A 52 -0.96 -0.56 -5.64
CA TRP A 52 0.23 0.14 -5.19
C TRP A 52 0.96 -0.62 -4.08
N LEU A 53 0.21 -1.19 -3.13
CA LEU A 53 0.74 -2.09 -2.11
C LEU A 53 1.41 -3.33 -2.70
N SER A 54 0.88 -3.86 -3.81
CA SER A 54 1.48 -5.01 -4.49
C SER A 54 2.92 -4.70 -4.96
N HIS A 55 3.13 -3.51 -5.54
CA HIS A 55 4.46 -3.04 -5.94
C HIS A 55 5.38 -2.79 -4.74
N LEU A 56 4.86 -2.16 -3.68
CA LEU A 56 5.64 -1.90 -2.46
C LEU A 56 6.14 -3.19 -1.82
N LEU A 57 5.25 -4.17 -1.64
CA LEU A 57 5.51 -5.40 -0.89
C LEU A 57 6.04 -6.55 -1.77
N ALA A 58 6.27 -6.28 -3.06
CA ALA A 58 6.66 -7.28 -4.06
C ALA A 58 5.68 -8.49 -4.12
N ILE A 59 4.39 -8.22 -3.96
CA ILE A 59 3.32 -9.22 -4.06
C ILE A 59 2.71 -9.13 -5.48
N PRO A 60 2.44 -10.25 -6.17
CA PRO A 60 1.73 -10.20 -7.44
C PRO A 60 0.38 -9.47 -7.32
N THR A 61 0.13 -8.50 -8.21
CA THR A 61 -1.12 -7.69 -8.18
C THR A 61 -2.38 -8.54 -8.24
N SER A 62 -2.35 -9.65 -8.98
CA SER A 62 -3.47 -10.60 -9.03
C SER A 62 -3.80 -11.15 -7.65
N ILE A 63 -2.79 -11.52 -6.86
CA ILE A 63 -2.96 -12.03 -5.49
C ILE A 63 -3.51 -10.92 -4.58
N MET A 64 -2.99 -9.70 -4.68
CA MET A 64 -3.52 -8.57 -3.91
C MET A 64 -5.01 -8.33 -4.21
N TRP A 65 -5.40 -8.32 -5.48
CA TRP A 65 -6.81 -8.06 -5.86
C TRP A 65 -7.77 -9.21 -5.58
N SER A 66 -7.31 -10.46 -5.69
CA SER A 66 -8.18 -11.61 -5.44
C SER A 66 -8.25 -12.00 -3.96
N GLY A 67 -7.19 -11.73 -3.20
CA GLY A 67 -7.04 -12.23 -1.82
C GLY A 67 -7.22 -11.18 -0.73
N PHE A 68 -7.11 -9.89 -1.05
CA PHE A 68 -7.14 -8.83 -0.03
C PHE A 68 -8.28 -7.86 -0.29
N TRP A 69 -9.12 -7.66 0.73
CA TRP A 69 -10.24 -6.72 0.68
C TRP A 69 -10.03 -5.63 1.75
N PRO A 70 -9.75 -4.37 1.35
CA PRO A 70 -9.80 -3.25 2.27
C PRO A 70 -11.23 -2.72 2.35
N ALA A 71 -11.77 -2.61 3.58
CA ALA A 71 -13.05 -1.98 3.79
C ALA A 71 -13.04 -0.51 3.35
N THR A 72 -14.21 0.05 3.04
CA THR A 72 -14.34 1.49 2.75
C THR A 72 -13.83 2.30 3.95
N SER A 73 -13.09 3.38 3.67
CA SER A 73 -12.40 4.24 4.65
C SER A 73 -11.41 3.53 5.59
N SER A 74 -11.11 2.26 5.37
CA SER A 74 -10.10 1.57 6.17
C SER A 74 -8.70 2.15 5.97
N VAL A 75 -7.87 2.03 7.00
CA VAL A 75 -6.52 2.59 7.04
C VAL A 75 -5.50 1.47 6.90
N THR A 76 -4.56 1.60 5.96
CA THR A 76 -3.41 0.69 5.86
C THR A 76 -2.15 1.45 6.25
N THR A 77 -1.38 0.89 7.18
CA THR A 77 -0.15 1.49 7.68
C THR A 77 1.05 0.74 7.15
N VAL A 78 1.92 1.43 6.43
CA VAL A 78 3.19 0.91 5.93
C VAL A 78 4.34 1.69 6.57
N LEU A 79 5.30 0.98 7.13
CA LEU A 79 6.55 1.53 7.63
C LEU A 79 7.67 1.26 6.63
N PHE A 80 8.38 2.30 6.21
CA PHE A 80 9.69 2.14 5.56
C PHE A 80 10.74 1.95 6.65
N GLU A 81 10.95 0.70 7.03
CA GLU A 81 11.88 0.34 8.09
C GLU A 81 13.31 0.35 7.54
N GLN A 82 14.19 1.16 8.14
CA GLN A 82 15.61 1.12 7.87
C GLN A 82 16.22 -0.14 8.50
N ARG A 83 16.72 -1.06 7.67
CA ARG A 83 17.35 -2.32 8.10
C ARG A 83 18.87 -2.21 8.18
N SER A 84 19.43 -1.18 7.56
CA SER A 84 20.85 -0.81 7.63
C SER A 84 21.01 0.68 7.32
N SER A 85 22.26 1.16 7.31
CA SER A 85 22.61 2.51 6.84
C SER A 85 22.32 2.74 5.36
N THR A 86 22.07 1.67 4.58
CA THR A 86 21.92 1.73 3.12
C THR A 86 20.53 1.34 2.66
N TRP A 87 19.84 0.45 3.38
CA TRP A 87 18.62 -0.20 2.91
C TRP A 87 17.44 0.02 3.84
N ALA A 88 16.31 0.38 3.23
CA ALA A 88 14.99 0.35 3.84
C ALA A 88 14.07 -0.64 3.13
N VAL A 89 13.12 -1.20 3.87
CA VAL A 89 12.08 -2.10 3.34
C VAL A 89 10.70 -1.62 3.78
N PRO A 90 9.70 -1.61 2.88
CA PRO A 90 8.32 -1.36 3.26
C PRO A 90 7.76 -2.57 4.01
N ARG A 91 7.21 -2.33 5.21
CA ARG A 91 6.49 -3.33 6.00
C ARG A 91 5.07 -2.86 6.23
N CYS A 92 4.10 -3.68 5.81
CA CYS A 92 2.71 -3.47 6.20
C CYS A 92 2.57 -3.81 7.69
N LEU A 93 2.33 -2.81 8.52
CA LEU A 93 2.12 -2.99 9.96
C LEU A 93 0.66 -3.33 10.28
N GLY A 94 -0.27 -2.86 9.44
CA GLY A 94 -1.70 -3.14 9.55
C GLY A 94 -2.37 -2.87 8.21
N PHE A 95 -3.19 -3.82 7.76
CA PHE A 95 -3.93 -3.74 6.50
C PHE A 95 -5.42 -3.58 6.79
N GLY A 96 -6.06 -2.60 6.17
CA GLY A 96 -7.51 -2.41 6.25
C GLY A 96 -8.05 -2.17 7.67
N ASP A 97 -7.33 -1.43 8.52
CA ASP A 97 -7.76 -1.10 9.87
C ASP A 97 -9.05 -0.25 9.87
N VAL A 98 -10.01 -0.69 10.67
CA VAL A 98 -11.34 -0.08 10.84
C VAL A 98 -11.58 0.35 12.29
N SER A 99 -10.53 0.39 13.13
CA SER A 99 -10.65 0.74 14.55
C SER A 99 -11.29 2.11 14.78
N HIS A 100 -11.08 3.07 13.88
CA HIS A 100 -11.74 4.38 13.92
C HIS A 100 -13.27 4.29 13.68
N LEU A 101 -13.74 3.37 12.84
CA LEU A 101 -15.17 3.12 12.66
C LEU A 101 -15.75 2.49 13.93
N TYR A 102 -15.03 1.52 14.50
CA TYR A 102 -15.43 0.89 15.76
C TYR A 102 -15.54 1.90 16.90
N ALA A 103 -14.54 2.78 17.07
CA ALA A 103 -14.54 3.82 18.10
C ALA A 103 -15.75 4.77 18.01
N GLU A 104 -16.23 5.03 16.79
CA GLU A 104 -17.40 5.87 16.51
C GLU A 104 -18.72 5.09 16.40
N ASN A 105 -18.73 3.80 16.74
CA ASN A 105 -19.88 2.90 16.59
C ASN A 105 -20.47 2.88 15.15
N LEU A 106 -19.61 3.06 14.14
CA LEU A 106 -20.00 3.02 12.74
C LEU A 106 -19.83 1.61 12.16
N PRO A 107 -20.75 1.15 11.30
CA PRO A 107 -20.66 -0.17 10.70
C PRO A 107 -19.59 -0.20 9.60
N VAL A 108 -18.88 -1.33 9.50
CA VAL A 108 -18.06 -1.66 8.33
C VAL A 108 -18.99 -2.09 7.21
N LYS A 109 -19.00 -1.35 6.09
CA LYS A 109 -19.84 -1.69 4.94
C LYS A 109 -19.15 -2.76 4.06
N PRO A 110 -19.77 -3.93 3.81
CA PRO A 110 -19.20 -5.01 2.99
C PRO A 110 -19.28 -4.77 1.49
N VAL A 111 -19.07 -3.53 1.05
CA VAL A 111 -19.19 -3.18 -0.37
C VAL A 111 -18.18 -3.99 -1.20
N GLY A 112 -18.68 -4.62 -2.26
CA GLY A 112 -17.87 -5.46 -3.16
C GLY A 112 -17.76 -6.93 -2.72
N LEU A 113 -18.25 -7.30 -1.53
CA LEU A 113 -18.36 -8.70 -1.11
C LEU A 113 -19.73 -9.25 -1.51
N VAL A 114 -19.75 -10.47 -2.03
CA VAL A 114 -20.95 -11.05 -2.68
C VAL A 114 -21.67 -12.07 -1.79
N GLY A 115 -21.01 -12.65 -0.79
CA GLY A 115 -21.63 -13.63 0.10
C GLY A 115 -20.78 -14.01 1.31
N ASN A 116 -21.42 -14.68 2.27
CA ASN A 116 -20.82 -15.23 3.50
C ASN A 116 -20.00 -14.20 4.32
N PHE A 117 -20.52 -12.97 4.45
CA PHE A 117 -19.89 -11.91 5.24
C PHE A 117 -20.26 -11.93 6.74
N TYR A 118 -21.09 -12.90 7.16
CA TYR A 118 -21.48 -13.15 8.54
C TYR A 118 -21.64 -14.64 8.77
#